data_AF-A0A1A2ELL6-F1
#
_entry.id   AF-A0A1A2ELL6-F1
#
_cell.length_a   1.000
_cell.length_b   1.000
_cell.length_c   1.000
_cell.angle_alpha   90.00
_cell.angle_beta   90.00
_cell.angle_gamma   90.00
#
_symmetry.space_group_name_H-M   'P 1'
#
loop_
_entity.id
_entity.type
_entity.pdbx_description
1 polymer ?
#
loop_
_entity_poly.entity_id
_entity_poly.type
_entity_poly.pdbx_seq_one_letter_code
_entity_poly.pdbx_strand_id
1 'polypeptide(L)'
;MRQVPFQRARSEEKKRQRAEALVEAARAVALEAGVASVTLTAVASRAGVHHSAVRRYFSSYKEVLLRLSAESWQRWSESVCTDLDQPGPMSPERVVQTLVSGLVADPLFCDLLSNLHLHLEHEVDAERVIEVRRVSAAAVMASAGAIERALPALGPKGALDLLLAAYSLGSVLWQVSHPPPSLTEAYADEPELAPGWDLDFGTALTRLLTATCMGLLEQSA
;
A
#
# COMPACT_ATOMS: atom_id res chain seq x y z
N MET A 1 40.18 24.77 -20.55
CA MET A 1 38.72 25.00 -20.48
C MET A 1 38.06 23.79 -19.84
N ARG A 2 37.45 23.95 -18.66
CA ARG A 2 36.64 22.91 -18.00
C ARG A 2 35.37 22.68 -18.83
N GLN A 3 35.18 21.48 -19.37
CA GLN A 3 33.90 21.08 -19.93
C GLN A 3 32.87 20.99 -18.80
N VAL A 4 31.77 21.73 -18.96
CA VAL A 4 30.74 21.87 -17.94
C VAL A 4 29.78 20.67 -18.00
N PRO A 5 29.58 19.90 -16.92
CA PRO A 5 28.68 18.73 -16.88
C PRO A 5 27.17 19.09 -16.86
N PHE A 6 26.82 20.37 -16.95
CA PHE A 6 25.46 20.90 -16.73
C PHE A 6 24.39 20.39 -17.72
N GLN A 7 24.77 20.11 -18.98
CA GLN A 7 23.80 19.76 -20.02
C GLN A 7 23.22 18.34 -19.85
N ARG A 8 24.03 17.40 -19.33
CA ARG A 8 23.56 16.04 -18.98
C ARG A 8 22.67 16.06 -17.74
N ALA A 9 23.07 16.78 -16.70
CA ALA A 9 22.29 16.91 -15.46
C ALA A 9 20.88 17.50 -15.71
N ARG A 10 20.76 18.53 -16.56
CA ARG A 10 19.46 19.12 -16.92
C ARG A 10 18.58 18.19 -17.76
N SER A 11 19.16 17.29 -18.55
CA SER A 11 18.43 16.28 -19.33
C SER A 11 17.92 15.15 -18.45
N GLU A 12 18.74 14.65 -17.53
CA GLU A 12 18.33 13.64 -16.54
C GLU A 12 17.23 14.17 -15.63
N GLU A 13 17.34 15.43 -15.19
CA GLU A 13 16.31 16.08 -14.38
C GLU A 13 14.96 16.17 -15.10
N LYS A 14 14.95 16.58 -16.38
CA LYS A 14 13.71 16.58 -17.18
C LYS A 14 13.15 15.17 -17.38
N LYS A 15 14.00 14.17 -17.53
CA LYS A 15 13.59 12.77 -17.67
C LYS A 15 12.93 12.29 -16.36
N ARG A 16 13.51 12.62 -15.21
CA ARG A 16 12.98 12.32 -13.88
C ARG A 16 11.62 12.99 -13.65
N GLN A 17 11.51 14.29 -13.91
CA GLN A 17 10.24 15.04 -13.80
C GLN A 17 9.14 14.42 -14.65
N ARG A 18 9.47 13.95 -15.86
CA ARG A 18 8.48 13.32 -16.73
C ARG A 18 8.06 11.94 -16.24
N ALA A 19 8.98 11.15 -15.68
CA ALA A 19 8.65 9.89 -15.04
C ALA A 19 7.75 10.10 -13.81
N GLU A 20 8.06 11.10 -12.98
CA GLU A 20 7.24 11.46 -11.81
C GLU A 20 5.82 11.90 -12.20
N ALA A 21 5.67 12.69 -13.27
CA ALA A 21 4.36 13.06 -13.78
C ALA A 21 3.52 11.84 -14.23
N LEU A 22 4.15 10.81 -14.77
CA LEU A 22 3.48 9.57 -15.16
C LEU A 22 3.09 8.72 -13.94
N VAL A 23 3.93 8.68 -12.91
CA VAL A 23 3.61 8.04 -11.63
C VAL A 23 2.41 8.72 -10.98
N GLU A 24 2.37 10.06 -10.96
CA GLU A 24 1.27 10.81 -10.38
C GLU A 24 -0.03 10.67 -11.19
N ALA A 25 0.07 10.60 -12.52
CA ALA A 25 -1.07 10.27 -13.37
C ALA A 25 -1.64 8.87 -13.05
N ALA A 26 -0.78 7.87 -12.84
CA ALA A 26 -1.21 6.54 -12.44
C ALA A 26 -1.83 6.51 -11.04
N ARG A 27 -1.25 7.25 -10.08
CA ARG A 27 -1.79 7.42 -8.72
C ARG A 27 -3.21 7.98 -8.77
N ALA A 28 -3.42 9.05 -9.54
CA ALA A 28 -4.71 9.69 -9.65
C ALA A 28 -5.76 8.78 -10.31
N VAL A 29 -5.40 8.04 -11.36
CA VAL A 29 -6.31 7.05 -11.98
C VAL A 29 -6.65 5.93 -10.98
N ALA A 30 -5.67 5.42 -10.23
CA ALA A 30 -5.88 4.38 -9.24
C ALA A 30 -6.80 4.82 -8.09
N LEU A 31 -6.64 6.06 -7.61
CA LEU A 31 -7.50 6.63 -6.56
C LEU A 31 -8.95 6.86 -7.03
N GLU A 32 -9.15 7.18 -8.30
CA GLU A 32 -10.50 7.46 -8.84
C GLU A 32 -11.26 6.21 -9.26
N ALA A 33 -10.57 5.22 -9.85
CA ALA A 33 -11.21 4.07 -10.49
C ALA A 33 -10.77 2.71 -9.92
N GLY A 34 -9.90 2.70 -8.91
CA GLY A 34 -9.28 1.51 -8.36
C GLY A 34 -8.07 1.04 -9.17
N VAL A 35 -7.16 0.34 -8.50
CA VAL A 35 -5.89 -0.19 -9.06
C VAL A 35 -6.16 -1.16 -10.21
N ALA A 36 -7.19 -2.01 -10.09
CA ALA A 36 -7.56 -2.99 -11.12
C ALA A 36 -7.99 -2.33 -12.45
N SER A 37 -8.46 -1.08 -12.41
CA SER A 37 -8.92 -0.33 -13.59
C SER A 37 -7.81 0.45 -14.30
N VAL A 38 -6.60 0.49 -13.72
CA VAL A 38 -5.48 1.25 -14.29
C VAL A 38 -5.00 0.57 -15.57
N THR A 39 -4.85 1.35 -16.63
CA THR A 39 -4.29 0.88 -17.90
C THR A 39 -3.27 1.87 -18.44
N LEU A 40 -2.42 1.40 -19.36
CA LEU A 40 -1.46 2.28 -20.04
C LEU A 40 -2.16 3.46 -20.74
N THR A 41 -3.34 3.22 -21.33
CA THR A 41 -4.14 4.23 -22.02
C THR A 41 -4.70 5.26 -21.04
N ALA A 42 -5.23 4.82 -19.90
CA ALA A 42 -5.74 5.71 -18.86
C ALA A 42 -4.63 6.62 -18.31
N VAL A 43 -3.46 6.05 -18.01
CA VAL A 43 -2.28 6.81 -17.54
C VAL A 43 -1.81 7.81 -18.60
N ALA A 44 -1.72 7.40 -19.87
CA ALA A 44 -1.31 8.27 -20.97
C ALA A 44 -2.29 9.44 -21.16
N SER A 45 -3.59 9.14 -21.15
CA SER A 45 -4.65 10.15 -21.25
C SER A 45 -4.58 11.15 -20.09
N ARG A 46 -4.46 10.66 -18.84
CA ARG A 46 -4.32 11.50 -17.65
C ARG A 46 -3.09 12.41 -17.69
N ALA A 47 -1.96 11.89 -18.19
CA ALA A 47 -0.71 12.65 -18.30
C ALA A 47 -0.66 13.58 -19.53
N GLY A 48 -1.69 13.59 -20.38
CA GLY A 48 -1.72 14.39 -21.61
C GLY A 48 -0.66 13.95 -22.63
N VAL A 49 -0.36 12.65 -22.68
CA VAL A 49 0.64 12.08 -23.59
C VAL A 49 0.07 10.95 -24.44
N HIS A 50 0.76 10.66 -25.54
CA HIS A 50 0.52 9.45 -26.29
C HIS A 50 1.08 8.22 -25.54
N HIS A 51 0.43 7.05 -25.65
CA HIS A 51 0.82 5.84 -24.92
C HIS A 51 2.28 5.39 -25.18
N SER A 52 2.80 5.63 -26.39
CA SER A 52 4.18 5.33 -26.75
C SER A 52 5.21 6.16 -25.95
N ALA A 53 4.82 7.34 -25.46
CA ALA A 53 5.67 8.15 -24.59
C ALA A 53 5.83 7.53 -23.21
N VAL A 54 4.79 6.86 -22.68
CA VAL A 54 4.84 6.19 -21.37
C VAL A 54 5.83 5.02 -21.39
N ARG A 55 5.82 4.25 -22.49
CA ARG A 55 6.75 3.11 -22.70
C ARG A 55 8.24 3.49 -22.74
N ARG A 56 8.57 4.77 -22.88
CA ARG A 56 9.97 5.26 -22.82
C ARG A 56 10.50 5.37 -21.39
N TYR A 57 9.62 5.38 -20.39
CA TYR A 57 9.96 5.55 -18.98
C TYR A 57 9.70 4.28 -18.17
N PHE A 58 8.65 3.53 -18.53
CA PHE A 58 8.25 2.30 -17.84
C PHE A 58 7.92 1.21 -18.86
N SER A 59 8.30 -0.02 -18.59
CA SER A 59 7.99 -1.19 -19.43
C SER A 59 6.48 -1.43 -19.51
N SER A 60 5.77 -1.20 -18.40
CA SER A 60 4.32 -1.34 -18.26
C SER A 60 3.75 -0.36 -17.24
N TYR A 61 2.42 -0.18 -17.22
CA TYR A 61 1.76 0.56 -16.14
C TYR A 61 1.84 -0.19 -14.81
N LYS A 62 2.01 -1.52 -14.82
CA LYS A 62 2.19 -2.35 -13.62
C LYS A 62 3.52 -2.05 -12.93
N GLU A 63 4.58 -1.75 -13.69
CA GLU A 63 5.83 -1.26 -13.10
C GLU A 63 5.63 0.04 -12.32
N VAL A 64 4.78 0.94 -12.83
CA VAL A 64 4.40 2.18 -12.13
C VAL A 64 3.63 1.88 -10.84
N LEU A 65 2.66 0.97 -10.89
CA LEU A 65 1.90 0.55 -9.70
C LEU A 65 2.77 -0.18 -8.66
N LEU A 66 3.73 -1.00 -9.09
CA LEU A 66 4.70 -1.62 -8.19
C LEU A 66 5.55 -0.57 -7.47
N ARG A 67 6.02 0.46 -8.18
CA ARG A 67 6.71 1.59 -7.55
C ARG A 67 5.82 2.30 -6.53
N LEU A 68 4.55 2.58 -6.87
CA LEU A 68 3.58 3.19 -5.95
C LEU A 68 3.37 2.32 -4.70
N SER A 69 3.40 1.00 -4.84
CA SER A 69 3.30 0.08 -3.69
C SER A 69 4.51 0.19 -2.76
N ALA A 70 5.73 0.29 -3.30
CA ALA A 70 6.95 0.52 -2.52
C ALA A 70 6.91 1.84 -1.74
N GLU A 71 6.49 2.93 -2.40
CA GLU A 71 6.31 4.24 -1.76
C GLU A 71 5.28 4.19 -0.63
N SER A 72 4.22 3.39 -0.81
CA SER A 72 3.16 3.23 0.21
C SER A 72 3.61 2.40 1.40
N TRP A 73 4.39 1.33 1.15
CA TRP A 73 5.06 0.56 2.21
C TRP A 73 5.95 1.45 3.09
N GLN A 74 6.77 2.30 2.46
CA GLN A 74 7.65 3.22 3.17
C GLN A 74 6.85 4.21 4.02
N ARG A 75 5.86 4.90 3.42
CA ARG A 75 5.03 5.88 4.14
C ARG A 75 4.29 5.26 5.32
N TRP A 76 3.69 4.07 5.13
CA TRP A 76 2.98 3.39 6.21
C TRP A 76 3.94 2.97 7.33
N SER A 77 5.10 2.40 6.99
CA SER A 77 6.14 2.04 7.97
C SER A 77 6.66 3.25 8.75
N GLU A 78 6.92 4.37 8.07
CA GLU A 78 7.35 5.62 8.71
C GLU A 78 6.30 6.15 9.69
N SER A 79 5.01 6.12 9.32
CA SER A 79 3.90 6.48 10.22
C SER A 79 3.86 5.57 11.44
N VAL A 80 3.90 4.25 11.24
CA VAL A 80 3.87 3.27 12.33
C VAL A 80 5.04 3.47 13.29
N CYS A 81 6.26 3.59 12.76
CA CYS A 81 7.44 3.85 13.59
C CYS A 81 7.31 5.16 14.37
N THR A 82 6.88 6.24 13.69
CA THR A 82 6.73 7.57 14.32
C THR A 82 5.71 7.56 15.45
N ASP A 83 4.56 6.91 15.25
CA ASP A 83 3.45 6.88 16.20
C ASP A 83 3.74 5.99 17.42
N LEU A 84 4.47 4.88 17.20
CA LEU A 84 4.93 3.98 18.26
C LEU A 84 6.14 4.54 19.03
N ASP A 85 6.91 5.45 18.44
CA ASP A 85 7.99 6.15 19.16
C ASP A 85 7.47 7.31 20.02
N GLN A 86 6.20 7.73 19.87
CA GLN A 86 5.62 8.78 20.70
C GLN A 86 5.53 8.36 22.18
N PRO A 87 5.81 9.27 23.14
CA PRO A 87 5.72 8.98 24.57
C PRO A 87 4.34 8.46 25.03
N GLY A 88 4.31 7.83 26.20
CA GLY A 88 3.10 7.33 26.84
C GLY A 88 3.08 5.81 27.00
N PRO A 89 2.09 5.26 27.71
CA PRO A 89 1.99 3.82 27.88
C PRO A 89 1.78 3.13 26.53
N MET A 90 2.47 2.01 26.34
CA MET A 90 2.22 1.10 25.22
C MET A 90 1.28 -0.01 25.67
N SER A 91 0.31 -0.32 24.81
CA SER A 91 -0.67 -1.37 25.05
C SER A 91 -1.02 -2.06 23.74
N PRO A 92 -1.58 -3.28 23.78
CA PRO A 92 -2.09 -3.99 22.60
C PRO A 92 -3.03 -3.11 21.77
N GLU A 93 -3.93 -2.37 22.43
CA GLU A 93 -4.89 -1.49 21.79
C GLU A 93 -4.21 -0.35 21.04
N ARG A 94 -3.17 0.26 21.64
CA ARG A 94 -2.43 1.35 21.00
C ARG A 94 -1.71 0.87 19.74
N VAL A 95 -1.03 -0.28 19.81
CA VAL A 95 -0.34 -0.84 18.63
C VAL A 95 -1.32 -1.17 17.53
N VAL A 96 -2.44 -1.83 17.86
CA VAL A 96 -3.49 -2.13 16.88
C VAL A 96 -4.04 -0.86 16.27
N GLN A 97 -4.38 0.16 17.07
CA GLN A 97 -4.89 1.43 16.58
C GLN A 97 -3.89 2.16 15.66
N THR A 98 -2.60 2.13 15.97
CA THR A 98 -1.57 2.70 15.09
C THR A 98 -1.54 2.00 13.73
N LEU A 99 -1.56 0.67 13.70
CA LEU A 99 -1.56 -0.10 12.44
C LEU A 99 -2.82 0.18 11.62
N VAL A 100 -3.99 0.15 12.26
CA VAL A 100 -5.28 0.41 11.59
C VAL A 100 -5.36 1.84 11.08
N SER A 101 -5.00 2.84 11.89
CA SER A 101 -5.06 4.25 11.50
C SER A 101 -4.20 4.52 10.26
N GLY A 102 -3.00 3.93 10.19
CA GLY A 102 -2.14 4.04 9.03
C GLY A 102 -2.74 3.42 7.75
N LEU A 103 -3.47 2.31 7.86
CA LEU A 103 -4.15 1.67 6.72
C LEU A 103 -5.41 2.43 6.30
N VAL A 104 -6.20 2.92 7.25
CA VAL A 104 -7.39 3.77 6.99
C VAL A 104 -6.98 5.07 6.31
N ALA A 105 -5.84 5.64 6.67
CA ALA A 105 -5.32 6.87 6.07
C ALA A 105 -4.78 6.68 4.64
N ASP A 106 -4.57 5.44 4.17
CA ASP A 106 -4.06 5.16 2.82
C ASP A 106 -4.88 4.10 2.05
N PRO A 107 -6.05 4.51 1.52
CA PRO A 107 -6.89 3.71 0.61
C PRO A 107 -6.11 3.05 -0.53
N LEU A 108 -5.22 3.81 -1.17
CA LEU A 108 -4.47 3.33 -2.33
C LEU A 108 -3.52 2.20 -1.93
N PHE A 109 -2.91 2.28 -0.75
CA PHE A 109 -2.05 1.21 -0.26
C PHE A 109 -2.83 -0.10 -0.09
N CYS A 110 -4.01 -0.06 0.53
CA CYS A 110 -4.86 -1.23 0.72
C CYS A 110 -5.27 -1.87 -0.61
N ASP A 111 -5.63 -1.05 -1.60
CA ASP A 111 -5.97 -1.52 -2.94
C ASP A 111 -4.75 -2.10 -3.69
N LEU A 112 -3.59 -1.44 -3.60
CA LEU A 112 -2.33 -1.95 -4.18
C LEU A 112 -1.93 -3.30 -3.58
N LEU A 113 -2.04 -3.47 -2.25
CA LEU A 113 -1.72 -4.73 -1.58
C LEU A 113 -2.56 -5.90 -2.10
N SER A 114 -3.84 -5.65 -2.42
CA SER A 114 -4.78 -6.64 -2.95
C SER A 114 -4.36 -7.14 -4.33
N ASN A 115 -3.75 -6.26 -5.13
CA ASN A 115 -3.35 -6.54 -6.52
C ASN A 115 -1.88 -6.95 -6.65
N LEU A 116 -1.05 -6.68 -5.64
CA LEU A 116 0.41 -6.80 -5.69
C LEU A 116 0.86 -8.18 -6.15
N HIS A 117 0.53 -9.21 -5.36
CA HIS A 117 1.00 -10.58 -5.56
C HIS A 117 0.25 -11.30 -6.69
N LEU A 118 -1.01 -10.96 -6.93
CA LEU A 118 -1.86 -11.67 -7.89
C LEU A 118 -1.74 -11.13 -9.32
N HIS A 119 -1.36 -9.85 -9.48
CA HIS A 119 -1.43 -9.18 -10.78
C HIS A 119 -0.19 -8.38 -11.13
N LEU A 120 0.36 -7.61 -10.19
CA LEU A 120 1.41 -6.65 -10.51
C LEU A 120 2.77 -7.32 -10.71
N GLU A 121 3.13 -8.28 -9.85
CA GLU A 121 4.44 -8.96 -9.91
C GLU A 121 4.59 -9.90 -11.11
N HIS A 122 3.49 -10.42 -11.66
CA HIS A 122 3.53 -11.43 -12.73
C HIS A 122 3.92 -10.90 -14.11
N GLU A 123 3.79 -9.60 -14.36
CA GLU A 123 3.95 -8.98 -15.69
C GLU A 123 5.06 -7.91 -15.71
N VAL A 124 5.91 -7.91 -14.69
CA VAL A 124 7.05 -7.00 -14.57
C VAL A 124 8.33 -7.82 -14.47
N ASP A 125 9.41 -7.31 -15.05
CA ASP A 125 10.72 -7.96 -15.01
C ASP A 125 11.15 -8.27 -13.56
N ALA A 126 11.65 -9.49 -13.35
CA ALA A 126 11.98 -10.00 -12.03
C ALA A 126 12.97 -9.10 -11.26
N GLU A 127 13.93 -8.49 -11.96
CA GLU A 127 14.90 -7.56 -11.36
C GLU A 127 14.18 -6.35 -10.72
N ARG A 128 13.19 -5.80 -11.40
CA ARG A 128 12.40 -4.67 -10.90
C ARG A 128 11.48 -5.07 -9.74
N VAL A 129 10.90 -6.27 -9.80
CA VAL A 129 10.13 -6.83 -8.68
C VAL A 129 11.03 -7.00 -7.45
N ILE A 130 12.26 -7.48 -7.62
CA ILE A 130 13.24 -7.61 -6.53
C ILE A 130 13.61 -6.25 -5.92
N GLU A 131 13.81 -5.21 -6.74
CA GLU A 131 14.05 -3.85 -6.25
C GLU A 131 12.91 -3.37 -5.33
N VAL A 132 11.66 -3.56 -5.75
CA VAL A 132 10.47 -3.20 -4.97
C VAL A 132 10.34 -4.04 -3.70
N ARG A 133 10.62 -5.35 -3.78
CA ARG A 133 10.60 -6.24 -2.61
C ARG A 133 11.66 -5.88 -1.58
N ARG A 134 12.84 -5.41 -1.98
CA ARG A 134 13.87 -4.95 -1.03
C ARG A 134 13.40 -3.74 -0.23
N VAL A 135 12.76 -2.77 -0.89
CA VAL A 135 12.18 -1.59 -0.23
C VAL A 135 11.07 -2.02 0.74
N SER A 136 10.16 -2.86 0.27
CA SER A 136 9.04 -3.35 1.08
C SER A 136 9.51 -4.17 2.28
N ALA A 137 10.51 -5.04 2.10
CA ALA A 137 11.10 -5.83 3.18
C ALA A 137 11.77 -4.97 4.26
N ALA A 138 12.48 -3.89 3.86
CA ALA A 138 13.06 -2.96 4.83
C ALA A 138 11.98 -2.25 5.66
N ALA A 139 10.89 -1.81 5.02
CA ALA A 139 9.74 -1.20 5.69
C ALA A 139 9.03 -2.19 6.64
N VAL A 140 8.86 -3.45 6.21
CA VAL A 140 8.31 -4.52 7.05
C VAL A 140 9.17 -4.75 8.29
N MET A 141 10.49 -4.87 8.13
CA MET A 141 11.40 -5.11 9.24
C MET A 141 11.46 -3.92 10.21
N ALA A 142 11.44 -2.68 9.71
CA ALA A 142 11.40 -1.49 10.55
C ALA A 142 10.12 -1.43 11.40
N SER A 143 8.97 -1.69 10.79
CA SER A 143 7.67 -1.70 11.45
C SER A 143 7.56 -2.82 12.49
N ALA A 144 7.98 -4.04 12.13
CA ALA A 144 8.00 -5.18 13.06
C ALA A 144 8.90 -4.90 14.27
N GLY A 145 10.08 -4.30 14.05
CA GLY A 145 10.96 -3.88 15.13
C GLY A 145 10.34 -2.80 16.04
N ALA A 146 9.56 -1.87 15.49
CA ALA A 146 8.83 -0.88 16.28
C ALA A 146 7.72 -1.52 17.13
N ILE A 147 6.97 -2.47 16.54
CA ILE A 147 5.94 -3.25 17.25
C ILE A 147 6.57 -4.06 18.39
N GLU A 148 7.68 -4.75 18.15
CA GLU A 148 8.38 -5.54 19.17
C GLU A 148 8.85 -4.65 20.35
N ARG A 149 9.41 -3.47 20.07
CA ARG A 149 9.80 -2.53 21.13
C ARG A 149 8.60 -2.02 21.93
N ALA A 150 7.47 -1.76 21.26
CA ALA A 150 6.25 -1.30 21.89
C ALA A 150 5.56 -2.40 22.73
N LEU A 151 5.60 -3.65 22.27
CA LEU A 151 5.02 -4.82 22.93
C LEU A 151 6.01 -5.99 22.98
N PRO A 152 6.99 -5.95 23.90
CA PRO A 152 8.04 -6.97 23.98
C PRO A 152 7.52 -8.40 24.20
N ALA A 153 6.33 -8.54 24.81
CA ALA A 153 5.69 -9.84 25.04
C ALA A 153 5.38 -10.62 23.76
N LEU A 154 5.26 -9.96 22.59
CA LEU A 154 5.07 -10.64 21.30
C LEU A 154 6.35 -11.33 20.80
N GLY A 155 7.52 -10.82 21.20
CA GLY A 155 8.81 -11.16 20.62
C GLY A 155 8.91 -10.84 19.11
N PRO A 156 10.07 -11.16 18.47
CA PRO A 156 10.32 -10.82 17.07
C PRO A 156 9.32 -11.48 16.10
N LYS A 157 8.97 -12.75 16.35
CA LYS A 157 8.06 -13.50 15.49
C LYS A 157 6.62 -13.00 15.62
N GLY A 158 6.13 -12.78 16.85
CA GLY A 158 4.77 -12.28 17.07
C GLY A 158 4.56 -10.88 16.52
N ALA A 159 5.58 -10.01 16.59
CA ALA A 159 5.54 -8.69 15.97
C ALA A 159 5.42 -8.76 14.44
N LEU A 160 6.17 -9.66 13.80
CA LEU A 160 6.07 -9.90 12.36
C LEU A 160 4.72 -10.52 11.97
N ASP A 161 4.23 -11.49 12.73
CA ASP A 161 2.93 -12.15 12.49
C ASP A 161 1.77 -11.16 12.63
N LEU A 162 1.83 -10.25 13.62
CA LEU A 162 0.84 -9.18 13.79
C LEU A 162 0.86 -8.20 12.60
N LEU A 163 2.04 -7.79 12.14
CA LEU A 163 2.19 -6.93 10.97
C LEU A 163 1.68 -7.60 9.69
N LEU A 164 2.02 -8.88 9.50
CA LEU A 164 1.53 -9.72 8.41
C LEU A 164 0.00 -9.78 8.39
N ALA A 165 -0.61 -10.01 9.56
CA ALA A 165 -2.06 -10.01 9.71
C ALA A 165 -2.66 -8.64 9.36
N ALA A 166 -2.06 -7.55 9.82
CA ALA A 166 -2.57 -6.19 9.60
C ALA A 166 -2.74 -5.85 8.12
N TYR A 167 -1.69 -5.98 7.30
CA TYR A 167 -1.78 -5.62 5.89
C TYR A 167 -2.56 -6.66 5.06
N SER A 168 -2.57 -7.94 5.47
CA SER A 168 -3.33 -8.99 4.77
C SER A 168 -4.83 -8.88 5.01
N LEU A 169 -5.24 -8.55 6.24
CA LEU A 169 -6.64 -8.25 6.54
C LEU A 169 -7.04 -6.91 5.95
N GLY A 170 -6.18 -5.89 6.04
CA GLY A 170 -6.43 -4.56 5.50
C GLY A 170 -6.69 -4.59 3.99
N SER A 171 -5.90 -5.35 3.23
CA SER A 171 -6.10 -5.46 1.78
C SER A 171 -7.46 -6.08 1.42
N VAL A 172 -7.81 -7.22 2.01
CA VAL A 172 -9.06 -7.92 1.70
C VAL A 172 -10.28 -7.16 2.20
N LEU A 173 -10.26 -6.66 3.44
CA LEU A 173 -11.37 -5.90 4.00
C LEU A 173 -11.62 -4.61 3.22
N TRP A 174 -10.58 -3.99 2.65
CA TRP A 174 -10.73 -2.84 1.77
C TRP A 174 -11.57 -3.18 0.54
N GLN A 175 -11.26 -4.28 -0.15
CA GLN A 175 -12.03 -4.71 -1.34
C GLN A 175 -13.48 -5.06 -1.01
N VAL A 176 -13.72 -5.65 0.17
CA VAL A 176 -15.08 -6.01 0.62
C VAL A 176 -15.89 -4.76 0.98
N SER A 177 -15.28 -3.78 1.62
CA SER A 177 -15.94 -2.53 2.06
C SER A 177 -16.06 -1.46 0.97
N HIS A 178 -15.30 -1.58 -0.13
CA HIS A 178 -15.28 -0.62 -1.23
C HIS A 178 -15.52 -1.32 -2.59
N PRO A 179 -16.70 -1.95 -2.79
CA PRO A 179 -17.00 -2.58 -4.06
C PRO A 179 -17.09 -1.53 -5.20
N PRO A 180 -16.80 -1.92 -6.45
CA PRO A 180 -16.94 -1.02 -7.59
C PRO A 180 -18.37 -0.46 -7.72
N PRO A 181 -18.56 0.74 -8.32
CA PRO A 181 -19.86 1.41 -8.40
C PRO A 181 -20.97 0.53 -8.99
N SER A 182 -20.67 -0.26 -10.02
CA SER A 182 -21.63 -1.16 -10.66
C SER A 182 -22.16 -2.25 -9.72
N LEU A 183 -21.34 -2.69 -8.76
CA LEU A 183 -21.76 -3.65 -7.75
C LEU A 183 -22.51 -2.95 -6.60
N THR A 184 -22.05 -1.77 -6.20
CA THR A 184 -22.75 -0.95 -5.18
C THR A 184 -24.18 -0.65 -5.58
N GLU A 185 -24.42 -0.26 -6.84
CA GLU A 185 -25.76 -0.04 -7.40
C GLU A 185 -26.59 -1.33 -7.39
N ALA A 186 -26.01 -2.45 -7.84
CA ALA A 186 -26.71 -3.73 -7.86
C ALA A 186 -27.11 -4.24 -6.47
N TYR A 187 -26.30 -4.00 -5.43
CA TYR A 187 -26.65 -4.41 -4.06
C TYR A 187 -27.73 -3.56 -3.41
N ALA A 188 -27.87 -2.30 -3.82
CA ALA A 188 -28.95 -1.45 -3.34
C ALA A 188 -30.34 -2.01 -3.72
N ASP A 189 -30.42 -2.74 -4.84
CA ASP A 189 -31.65 -3.35 -5.33
C ASP A 189 -31.95 -4.75 -4.72
N GLU A 190 -31.01 -5.32 -3.95
CA GLU A 190 -31.08 -6.70 -3.43
C GLU A 190 -30.92 -6.77 -1.89
N PRO A 191 -31.89 -6.27 -1.10
CA PRO A 191 -31.79 -6.15 0.36
C PRO A 191 -31.73 -7.50 1.10
N GLU A 192 -32.11 -8.62 0.48
CA GLU A 192 -32.00 -9.96 1.05
C GLU A 192 -30.55 -10.46 1.12
N LEU A 193 -29.66 -9.89 0.29
CA LEU A 193 -28.23 -10.16 0.33
C LEU A 193 -27.54 -9.41 1.48
N ALA A 194 -28.26 -8.54 2.21
CA ALA A 194 -27.70 -7.45 3.00
C ALA A 194 -27.36 -7.66 4.49
N PRO A 195 -27.35 -8.85 5.14
CA PRO A 195 -26.78 -8.92 6.48
C PRO A 195 -25.25 -8.86 6.37
N GLY A 196 -24.68 -7.65 6.29
CA GLY A 196 -23.25 -7.39 6.49
C GLY A 196 -22.49 -6.57 5.44
N TRP A 197 -23.17 -5.91 4.50
CA TRP A 197 -22.50 -5.13 3.45
C TRP A 197 -22.06 -3.73 3.88
N ASP A 198 -22.70 -3.18 4.93
CA ASP A 198 -22.25 -1.95 5.58
C ASP A 198 -21.09 -2.26 6.55
N LEU A 199 -20.03 -2.85 5.99
CA LEU A 199 -18.83 -3.19 6.71
C LEU A 199 -17.95 -1.95 6.79
N ASP A 200 -18.01 -1.22 7.90
CA ASP A 200 -17.05 -0.16 8.17
C ASP A 200 -15.63 -0.74 8.25
N PHE A 201 -14.78 -0.34 7.29
CA PHE A 201 -13.44 -0.86 7.11
C PHE A 201 -12.60 -0.76 8.39
N GLY A 202 -12.57 0.43 9.00
CA GLY A 202 -11.77 0.70 10.20
C GLY A 202 -12.23 -0.15 11.38
N THR A 203 -13.52 -0.15 11.67
CA THR A 203 -14.11 -0.92 12.78
C THR A 203 -13.89 -2.42 12.61
N ALA A 204 -14.11 -2.95 11.41
CA ALA A 204 -13.91 -4.37 11.11
C ALA A 204 -12.44 -4.78 11.29
N LEU A 205 -11.52 -3.98 10.75
CA LEU A 205 -10.09 -4.23 10.84
C LEU A 205 -9.58 -4.12 12.29
N THR A 206 -10.00 -3.10 13.05
CA THR A 206 -9.67 -2.98 14.48
C THR A 206 -10.10 -4.23 15.23
N ARG A 207 -11.35 -4.66 15.08
CA ARG A 207 -11.88 -5.84 15.79
C ARG A 207 -11.07 -7.10 15.51
N LEU A 208 -10.79 -7.38 14.23
CA LEU A 208 -10.06 -8.58 13.83
C LEU A 208 -8.58 -8.53 14.20
N LEU A 209 -7.95 -7.36 14.11
CA LEU A 209 -6.54 -7.19 14.45
C LEU A 209 -6.33 -7.20 15.97
N THR A 210 -7.27 -6.66 16.76
CA THR A 210 -7.27 -6.81 18.23
C THR A 210 -7.34 -8.29 18.62
N ALA A 211 -8.27 -9.06 18.04
CA ALA A 211 -8.38 -10.49 18.34
C ALA A 211 -7.08 -11.25 18.00
N THR A 212 -6.47 -10.93 16.85
CA THR A 212 -5.17 -11.48 16.45
C THR A 212 -4.06 -11.12 17.43
N CYS A 213 -3.96 -9.85 17.83
CA CYS A 213 -2.95 -9.38 18.77
C CYS A 213 -3.06 -10.08 20.13
N MET A 214 -4.27 -10.19 20.67
CA MET A 214 -4.51 -10.88 21.95
C MET A 214 -4.17 -12.37 21.85
N GLY A 215 -4.56 -13.04 20.77
CA GLY A 215 -4.23 -14.46 20.57
C GLY A 215 -2.73 -14.72 20.44
N LEU A 216 -1.98 -13.81 19.82
CA LEU A 216 -0.51 -13.88 19.76
C LEU A 216 0.12 -13.69 21.14
N LEU A 217 -0.38 -12.75 21.95
CA LEU A 217 0.12 -12.50 23.30
C LEU A 217 -0.12 -13.69 24.24
N GLU A 218 -1.26 -14.37 24.12
CA GLU A 218 -1.55 -15.58 24.92
C GLU A 218 -0.63 -16.76 24.58
N GLN A 219 -0.19 -16.90 23.33
CA GLN A 219 0.74 -17.95 22.90
C GLN A 219 2.20 -17.69 23.31
N SER A 220 2.52 -16.43 23.62
CA SER A 220 3.86 -16.01 24.07
C SER A 220 4.03 -15.99 25.59
N ALA A 221 2.94 -16.19 26.35
CA ALA A 221 2.93 -16.28 27.82
C ALA A 221 3.24 -17.70 28.32
#